data_AF-A0A327T0D5-F1
#
_entry.id   AF-A0A327T0D5-F1
#
_cell.length_a   1.000
_cell.length_b   1.000
_cell.length_c   1.000
_cell.angle_alpha   90.00
_cell.angle_beta   90.00
_cell.angle_gamma   90.00
#
_symmetry.space_group_name_H-M   'P 1'
#
loop_
_entity.id
_entity.type
_entity.pdbx_description
1 polymer ?
#
loop_
_entity_poly.entity_id
_entity_poly.type
_entity_poly.pdbx_seq_one_letter_code
_entity_poly.pdbx_strand_id
1 'polypeptide(L)'
;MKATPIWKCLLLFLLIVVIACKKDKLAVVSPPELVGSWSEDVSANEAGKSSRGLMFSKDSIYFTTSDHASRQVTYIQGTYSTQENKLIANFKEIVVRQNNDWVISRTPVTSTYLENATYVMDRYKLTLNYSGSTSDGPKPAVIIFNRFQPD
;
A
#
# COMPACT_ATOMS: atom_id res chain seq x y z
N MET A 1 -23.20 -72.67 26.12
CA MET A 1 -23.46 -71.54 25.20
C MET A 1 -23.79 -70.30 26.00
N LYS A 2 -22.96 -69.25 25.90
CA LYS A 2 -23.25 -67.82 26.11
C LYS A 2 -21.93 -67.05 25.89
N ALA A 3 -21.75 -66.53 24.68
CA ALA A 3 -20.78 -65.48 24.35
C ALA A 3 -21.55 -64.15 24.41
N THR A 4 -21.08 -63.06 25.00
CA THR A 4 -19.95 -62.19 24.62
C THR A 4 -19.78 -61.12 25.73
N PRO A 5 -18.70 -60.31 25.74
CA PRO A 5 -18.91 -58.94 25.29
C PRO A 5 -17.79 -58.41 24.38
N ILE A 6 -18.19 -58.00 23.18
CA ILE A 6 -17.41 -57.19 22.24
C ILE A 6 -17.45 -55.75 22.74
N TRP A 7 -16.50 -55.34 23.59
CA TRP A 7 -16.45 -53.94 24.05
C TRP A 7 -15.04 -53.40 24.36
N LYS A 8 -14.01 -53.85 23.62
CA LYS A 8 -12.65 -53.32 23.81
C LYS A 8 -11.89 -52.95 22.53
N CYS A 9 -12.57 -52.82 21.39
CA CYS A 9 -11.93 -52.37 20.16
C CYS A 9 -12.23 -50.90 19.79
N LEU A 10 -13.01 -50.16 20.58
CA LEU A 10 -13.43 -48.80 20.25
C LEU A 10 -12.53 -47.69 20.83
N LEU A 11 -11.27 -48.01 21.18
CA LEU A 11 -10.34 -47.09 21.85
C LEU A 11 -9.09 -46.77 21.02
N LEU A 12 -9.07 -47.11 19.72
CA LEU A 12 -7.87 -46.99 18.88
C LEU A 12 -7.92 -45.96 17.73
N PHE A 13 -8.94 -45.09 17.66
CA PHE A 13 -9.12 -44.17 16.52
C PHE A 13 -9.21 -42.68 16.85
N LEU A 14 -8.73 -42.23 18.03
CA LEU A 14 -8.83 -40.83 18.45
C LEU A 14 -7.48 -40.15 18.76
N LEU A 15 -6.42 -40.57 18.06
CA LEU A 15 -5.13 -39.85 18.02
C LEU A 15 -4.80 -39.43 16.59
N ILE A 16 -5.77 -38.82 15.90
CA ILE A 16 -5.46 -37.95 14.77
C ILE A 16 -5.01 -36.63 15.40
N VAL A 17 -3.70 -36.55 15.66
CA VAL A 17 -3.01 -35.32 16.01
C VAL A 17 -3.34 -34.32 14.91
N VAL A 18 -4.16 -33.35 15.27
CA VAL A 18 -4.40 -32.13 14.50
C VAL A 18 -3.06 -31.42 14.42
N ILE A 19 -2.27 -31.73 13.39
CA ILE A 19 -1.22 -30.83 12.91
C ILE A 19 -2.01 -29.68 12.28
N ALA A 20 -2.54 -28.82 13.14
CA ALA A 20 -2.92 -27.48 12.79
C ALA A 20 -1.63 -26.82 12.33
N CYS A 21 -1.34 -26.97 11.03
CA CYS A 21 -0.44 -26.14 10.29
C CYS A 21 -0.99 -24.71 10.46
N LYS A 22 -0.58 -24.05 11.54
CA LYS A 22 -0.61 -22.60 11.61
C LYS A 22 0.21 -22.20 10.41
N LYS A 23 -0.48 -21.81 9.32
CA LYS A 23 0.08 -20.93 8.32
C LYS A 23 0.61 -19.76 9.12
N ASP A 24 1.92 -19.79 9.40
CA ASP A 24 2.63 -18.63 9.86
C ASP A 24 2.30 -17.56 8.84
N LYS A 25 1.40 -16.65 9.23
CA LYS A 25 1.28 -15.38 8.54
C LYS A 25 2.63 -14.75 8.79
N LEU A 26 3.55 -14.90 7.83
CA LEU A 26 4.73 -14.08 7.73
C LEU A 26 4.26 -12.65 8.00
N ALA A 27 4.64 -12.11 9.16
CA ALA A 27 4.33 -10.73 9.49
C ALA A 27 4.93 -9.93 8.34
N VAL A 28 4.09 -9.27 7.56
CA VAL A 28 4.54 -8.41 6.48
C VAL A 28 5.16 -7.19 7.14
N VAL A 29 6.45 -7.28 7.43
CA VAL A 29 7.23 -6.17 7.96
C VAL A 29 7.54 -5.27 6.78
N SER A 30 6.90 -4.09 6.75
CA SER A 30 7.23 -3.05 5.79
C SER A 30 8.74 -2.76 5.83
N PRO A 31 9.45 -2.72 4.69
CA PRO A 31 10.86 -2.40 4.65
C PRO A 31 11.09 -1.05 5.32
N PRO A 32 11.94 -0.97 6.35
CA PRO A 32 12.19 0.29 7.06
C PRO A 32 12.69 1.40 6.11
N GLU A 33 13.30 1.01 5.00
CA GLU A 33 13.82 1.91 3.98
C GLU A 33 12.72 2.69 3.23
N LEU A 34 11.51 2.14 3.08
CA LEU A 34 10.39 2.82 2.40
C LEU A 34 9.78 3.92 3.27
N VAL A 35 9.81 3.73 4.60
CA VAL A 35 9.19 4.65 5.57
C VAL A 35 9.79 6.04 5.46
N GLY A 36 8.93 7.05 5.35
CA GLY A 36 9.31 8.45 5.16
C GLY A 36 8.52 9.12 4.04
N SER A 37 8.89 10.37 3.78
CA SER A 37 8.27 11.21 2.75
C SER A 37 9.12 11.23 1.48
N TRP A 38 8.42 11.17 0.35
CA TRP A 38 8.96 11.16 -0.99
C TRP A 38 8.20 12.19 -1.84
N SER A 39 8.90 12.94 -2.69
CA SER A 39 8.31 13.97 -3.54
C SER A 39 8.90 13.90 -4.95
N GLU A 40 8.10 14.22 -5.96
CA GLU A 40 8.65 14.46 -7.30
C GLU A 40 9.54 15.70 -7.31
N ASP A 41 10.63 15.67 -8.09
CA ASP A 41 11.38 16.89 -8.40
C ASP A 41 10.54 17.76 -9.35
N VAL A 42 9.81 18.71 -8.79
CA VAL A 42 9.19 19.77 -9.58
C VAL A 42 10.19 20.92 -9.63
N SER A 43 10.91 21.04 -10.75
CA SER A 43 11.86 22.15 -10.91
C SER A 43 11.13 23.49 -10.75
N ALA A 44 11.75 24.44 -10.04
CA ALA A 44 11.15 25.75 -9.71
C ALA A 44 10.70 26.58 -10.94
N ASN A 45 11.15 26.22 -12.14
CA ASN A 45 10.81 26.87 -13.40
C ASN A 45 9.52 26.32 -14.04
N GLU A 46 8.89 25.30 -13.44
CA GLU A 46 7.61 24.72 -13.88
C GLU A 46 6.43 25.15 -12.98
N ALA A 47 6.42 26.43 -12.61
CA ALA A 47 5.35 27.05 -11.85
C ALA A 47 4.00 26.81 -12.56
N GLY A 48 3.18 25.92 -11.99
CA GLY A 48 1.87 25.54 -12.54
C GLY A 48 1.66 24.03 -12.72
N LYS A 49 2.70 23.20 -12.60
CA LYS A 49 2.51 21.73 -12.61
C LYS A 49 2.08 21.22 -11.24
N SER A 50 1.14 20.28 -11.24
CA SER A 50 0.78 19.55 -10.03
C SER A 50 1.97 18.73 -9.54
N SER A 51 2.33 18.89 -8.26
CA SER A 51 3.37 18.08 -7.61
C SER A 51 2.74 16.86 -6.97
N ARG A 52 3.35 15.68 -7.11
CA ARG A 52 2.93 14.49 -6.39
C ARG A 52 3.91 14.14 -5.28
N GLY A 53 3.37 13.56 -4.22
CA GLY A 53 4.12 13.08 -3.08
C GLY A 53 3.62 11.71 -2.65
N LEU A 54 4.48 11.00 -1.94
CA LEU A 54 4.19 9.69 -1.38
C LEU A 54 4.80 9.61 0.02
N MET A 55 3.99 9.29 1.01
CA MET A 55 4.45 9.14 2.39
C MET A 55 4.09 7.75 2.88
N PHE A 56 5.10 7.04 3.38
CA PHE A 56 4.92 5.77 4.06
C PHE A 56 5.17 5.95 5.55
N SER A 57 4.22 5.53 6.36
CA SER A 57 4.37 5.32 7.81
C SER A 57 4.39 3.81 8.08
N LYS A 58 4.46 3.38 9.35
CA LYS A 58 4.53 1.95 9.69
C LYS A 58 3.52 1.06 8.92
N ASP A 59 2.25 1.45 8.93
CA ASP A 59 1.14 0.68 8.35
C ASP A 59 0.27 1.52 7.39
N SER A 60 0.71 2.74 7.04
CA SER A 60 -0.11 3.72 6.31
C SER A 60 0.64 4.29 5.12
N ILE A 61 -0.11 4.53 4.05
CA ILE A 61 0.38 5.14 2.82
C ILE A 61 -0.50 6.35 2.49
N TYR A 62 0.15 7.43 2.08
CA TYR A 62 -0.50 8.66 1.61
C TYR A 62 0.08 9.01 0.26
N PHE A 63 -0.74 9.00 -0.78
CA PHE A 63 -0.38 9.52 -2.09
C PHE A 63 -1.02 10.90 -2.22
N THR A 64 -0.20 11.93 -2.45
CA THR A 64 -0.65 13.32 -2.47
C THR A 64 -0.50 13.90 -3.86
N THR A 65 -1.48 14.68 -4.29
CA THR A 65 -1.38 15.52 -5.49
C THR A 65 -1.71 16.95 -5.11
N SER A 66 -0.81 17.88 -5.37
CA SER A 66 -1.00 19.31 -5.08
C SER A 66 -1.31 20.06 -6.36
N ASP A 67 -2.37 20.86 -6.33
CA ASP A 67 -2.66 21.85 -7.36
C ASP A 67 -2.31 23.24 -6.81
N HIS A 68 -1.24 23.82 -7.35
CA HIS A 68 -0.75 25.13 -6.92
C HIS A 68 -1.68 26.27 -7.34
N ALA A 69 -2.43 26.14 -8.43
CA ALA A 69 -3.33 27.20 -8.90
C ALA A 69 -4.54 27.33 -7.98
N SER A 70 -5.14 26.21 -7.58
CA SER A 70 -6.28 26.19 -6.65
C SER A 70 -5.86 26.18 -5.18
N ARG A 71 -4.55 26.04 -4.88
CA ARG A 71 -3.99 25.84 -3.54
C ARG A 71 -4.63 24.64 -2.83
N GLN A 72 -4.98 23.61 -3.60
CA GLN A 72 -5.58 22.39 -3.09
C GLN A 72 -4.55 21.27 -3.01
N VAL A 73 -4.67 20.43 -1.99
CA VAL A 73 -3.91 19.20 -1.86
C VAL A 73 -4.91 18.06 -1.68
N THR A 74 -4.86 17.09 -2.58
CA THR A 74 -5.64 15.86 -2.49
C THR A 74 -4.77 14.79 -1.86
N TYR A 75 -5.23 14.20 -0.76
CA TYR A 75 -4.62 13.07 -0.10
C TYR A 75 -5.43 11.81 -0.38
N ILE A 76 -4.81 10.84 -1.04
CA ILE A 76 -5.37 9.51 -1.23
C ILE A 76 -4.72 8.61 -0.17
N GLN A 77 -5.50 8.20 0.83
CA GLN A 77 -5.01 7.62 2.08
C GLN A 77 -5.41 6.17 2.20
N GLY A 78 -4.51 5.37 2.76
CA GLY A 78 -4.72 3.94 2.87
C GLY A 78 -3.71 3.23 3.73
N THR A 79 -3.71 1.91 3.57
CA THR A 79 -2.71 1.01 4.15
C THR A 79 -1.88 0.41 3.02
N TYR A 80 -0.70 -0.10 3.33
CA TYR A 80 0.10 -0.81 2.35
C TYR A 80 0.78 -2.02 2.96
N SER A 81 1.24 -2.89 2.09
CA SER A 81 2.14 -3.99 2.40
C SER A 81 3.10 -4.20 1.24
N THR A 82 4.19 -4.90 1.48
CA THR A 82 5.17 -5.23 0.43
C THR A 82 5.38 -6.72 0.32
N GLN A 83 5.64 -7.19 -0.90
CA GLN A 83 6.05 -8.57 -1.17
C GLN A 83 7.17 -8.53 -2.21
N GLU A 84 8.40 -8.84 -1.81
CA GLU A 84 9.60 -8.67 -2.64
C GLU A 84 9.71 -7.23 -3.15
N ASN A 85 9.59 -7.00 -4.46
CA ASN A 85 9.59 -5.67 -5.09
C ASN A 85 8.18 -5.13 -5.36
N LYS A 86 7.12 -5.80 -4.91
CA LYS A 86 5.73 -5.37 -5.12
C LYS A 86 5.26 -4.48 -3.98
N LEU A 87 4.62 -3.37 -4.34
CA LEU A 87 3.88 -2.52 -3.42
C LEU A 87 2.39 -2.83 -3.58
N ILE A 88 1.75 -3.27 -2.49
CA ILE A 88 0.32 -3.54 -2.45
C ILE A 88 -0.34 -2.42 -1.65
N ALA A 89 -0.83 -1.39 -2.35
CA ALA A 89 -1.51 -0.25 -1.74
C ALA A 89 -3.02 -0.48 -1.68
N ASN A 90 -3.61 -0.20 -0.53
CA ASN A 90 -5.05 -0.32 -0.27
C ASN A 90 -5.59 1.05 0.18
N PHE A 91 -5.88 1.89 -0.80
CA PHE A 91 -6.46 3.22 -0.58
C PHE A 91 -7.96 3.12 -0.32
N LYS A 92 -8.44 3.91 0.64
CA LYS A 92 -9.84 3.87 1.10
C LYS A 92 -10.52 5.24 1.13
N GLU A 93 -9.75 6.29 1.33
CA GLU A 93 -10.26 7.65 1.50
C GLU A 93 -9.50 8.63 0.63
N ILE A 94 -10.24 9.57 0.01
CA ILE A 94 -9.73 10.76 -0.63
C ILE A 94 -10.10 11.94 0.27
N VAL A 95 -9.12 12.70 0.72
CA VAL A 95 -9.29 13.91 1.52
C VAL A 95 -8.75 15.08 0.72
N VAL A 96 -9.61 16.02 0.35
CA VAL A 96 -9.16 17.25 -0.31
C VAL A 96 -9.06 18.35 0.72
N ARG A 97 -7.92 19.04 0.74
CA ARG A 97 -7.64 20.17 1.61
C ARG A 97 -7.33 21.41 0.80
N GLN A 98 -7.64 22.58 1.35
CA GLN A 98 -7.34 23.88 0.77
C GLN A 98 -6.96 24.85 1.89
N ASN A 99 -6.10 25.85 1.63
CA ASN A 99 -5.80 26.98 2.52
C ASN A 99 -5.59 26.62 4.01
N ASN A 100 -4.34 26.51 4.47
CA ASN A 100 -3.99 26.15 5.86
C ASN A 100 -4.58 24.80 6.31
N ASP A 101 -4.50 23.78 5.44
CA ASP A 101 -4.95 22.41 5.73
C ASP A 101 -6.44 22.21 6.05
N TRP A 102 -7.30 23.17 5.72
CA TRP A 102 -8.74 23.02 5.91
C TRP A 102 -9.28 21.89 5.01
N VAL A 103 -10.01 20.94 5.60
CA VAL A 103 -10.62 19.84 4.86
C VAL A 103 -11.87 20.34 4.15
N ILE A 104 -11.85 20.33 2.81
CA ILE A 104 -12.98 20.73 1.98
C ILE A 104 -13.86 19.54 1.57
N SER A 105 -13.29 18.33 1.50
CA SER A 105 -14.08 17.12 1.25
C SER A 105 -13.38 15.85 1.75
N ARG A 106 -14.21 14.84 2.01
CA ARG A 106 -13.81 13.45 2.27
C ARG A 106 -14.72 12.53 1.49
N THR A 107 -14.15 11.64 0.67
CA THR A 107 -14.91 10.68 -0.12
C THR A 107 -14.24 9.30 -0.10
N PRO A 108 -14.99 8.20 -0.23
CA PRO A 108 -14.39 6.90 -0.43
C PRO A 108 -13.66 6.84 -1.77
N VAL A 109 -12.58 6.06 -1.82
CA VAL A 109 -11.86 5.76 -3.06
C VAL A 109 -12.73 4.83 -3.92
N THR A 110 -13.02 5.25 -5.15
CA THR A 110 -13.77 4.46 -6.15
C THR A 110 -12.94 4.06 -7.36
N SER A 111 -11.72 4.61 -7.49
CA SER A 111 -10.75 4.33 -8.55
C SER A 111 -9.55 3.56 -8.02
N THR A 112 -8.81 2.92 -8.92
CA THR A 112 -7.55 2.26 -8.56
C THR A 112 -6.39 3.25 -8.60
N TYR A 113 -5.48 3.13 -7.63
CA TYR A 113 -4.27 3.92 -7.53
C TYR A 113 -3.10 2.98 -7.28
N LEU A 114 -2.00 3.16 -8.02
CA LEU A 114 -0.79 2.33 -7.92
C LEU A 114 -1.10 0.82 -8.06
N GLU A 115 -2.01 0.48 -8.97
CA GLU A 115 -2.39 -0.91 -9.23
C GLU A 115 -1.21 -1.70 -9.82
N ASN A 116 -1.01 -2.93 -9.34
CA ASN A 116 0.12 -3.78 -9.72
C ASN A 116 1.49 -3.10 -9.57
N ALA A 117 1.63 -2.20 -8.60
CA ALA A 117 2.85 -1.44 -8.43
C ALA A 117 4.05 -2.32 -8.05
N THR A 118 5.15 -2.12 -8.76
CA THR A 118 6.48 -2.57 -8.35
C THR A 118 7.34 -1.36 -8.03
N TYR A 119 8.31 -1.53 -7.14
CA TYR A 119 9.21 -0.47 -6.74
C TYR A 119 10.67 -0.89 -6.83
N VAL A 120 11.51 0.09 -7.14
CA VAL A 120 12.98 0.01 -7.04
C VAL A 120 13.45 1.21 -6.23
N MET A 121 14.37 0.98 -5.32
CA MET A 121 14.94 2.02 -4.47
C MET A 121 16.45 2.10 -4.65
N ASP A 122 16.96 3.32 -4.77
CA ASP A 122 18.39 3.65 -4.72
C ASP A 122 18.60 4.82 -3.77
N ARG A 123 18.88 4.51 -2.48
CA ARG A 123 19.07 5.40 -1.32
C ARG A 123 18.01 6.50 -1.15
N TYR A 124 18.00 7.48 -2.04
CA TYR A 124 17.15 8.66 -2.01
C TYR A 124 16.20 8.75 -3.19
N LYS A 125 16.22 7.78 -4.10
CA LYS A 125 15.31 7.69 -5.25
C LYS A 125 14.41 6.46 -5.13
N LEU A 126 13.10 6.68 -5.27
CA LEU A 126 12.07 5.66 -5.35
C LEU A 126 11.42 5.70 -6.73
N THR A 127 11.57 4.64 -7.50
CA THR A 127 10.89 4.47 -8.79
C THR A 127 9.74 3.50 -8.61
N LEU A 128 8.50 3.93 -8.92
CA LEU A 128 7.34 3.04 -8.99
C LEU A 128 6.95 2.80 -10.45
N ASN A 129 6.77 1.53 -10.81
CA ASN A 129 6.15 1.12 -12.06
C ASN A 129 4.78 0.54 -11.74
N TYR A 130 3.71 1.04 -12.37
CA TYR A 130 2.34 0.65 -12.04
C TYR A 130 1.43 0.65 -13.28
N SER A 131 0.24 0.07 -13.15
CA SER A 131 -0.82 0.17 -14.16
C SER A 131 -1.67 1.42 -13.88
N GLY A 132 -1.50 2.46 -14.70
CA GLY A 132 -2.29 3.69 -14.62
C GLY A 132 -3.58 3.59 -15.43
N SER A 133 -4.69 4.08 -14.88
CA SER A 133 -5.98 4.15 -15.57
C SER A 133 -5.99 5.26 -16.62
N THR A 134 -6.29 4.91 -17.88
CA THR A 134 -6.54 5.87 -18.97
C THR A 134 -7.91 5.61 -19.60
N SER A 135 -8.40 6.50 -20.47
CA SER A 135 -9.66 6.32 -21.20
C SER A 135 -9.71 5.01 -22.00
N ASP A 136 -8.55 4.54 -22.46
CA ASP A 136 -8.42 3.35 -23.30
C ASP A 136 -8.10 2.08 -22.48
N GLY A 137 -8.21 2.15 -21.15
CA GLY A 137 -7.87 1.07 -20.21
C GLY A 137 -6.55 1.29 -19.46
N PRO A 138 -6.10 0.27 -18.68
CA PRO A 138 -4.85 0.35 -17.92
C PRO A 138 -3.62 0.38 -18.83
N LYS A 139 -2.74 1.37 -18.64
CA LYS A 139 -1.45 1.47 -19.35
C LYS A 139 -0.28 1.48 -18.35
N PRO A 140 0.89 0.91 -18.70
CA PRO A 140 2.08 1.04 -17.87
C PRO A 140 2.43 2.52 -17.64
N ALA A 141 2.72 2.85 -16.39
CA ALA A 141 3.10 4.19 -15.95
C ALA A 141 4.27 4.11 -14.98
N VAL A 142 5.10 5.15 -14.98
CA VAL A 142 6.26 5.29 -14.11
C VAL A 142 6.17 6.61 -13.37
N ILE A 143 6.47 6.58 -12.07
CA ILE A 143 6.64 7.78 -11.25
C ILE A 143 7.93 7.65 -10.45
N ILE A 144 8.69 8.74 -10.39
CA ILE A 144 9.97 8.80 -9.67
C ILE A 144 9.84 9.83 -8.58
N PHE A 145 10.09 9.42 -7.35
CA PHE A 145 10.16 10.30 -6.20
C PHE A 145 11.56 10.35 -5.63
N ASN A 146 11.89 11.47 -5.01
CA ASN A 146 13.10 11.66 -4.26
C ASN A 146 12.78 11.87 -2.78
N ARG A 147 13.66 11.41 -1.90
CA ARG A 147 13.64 11.74 -0.48
C ARG A 147 14.54 12.95 -0.27
N PHE A 148 14.04 13.96 0.46
CA PHE A 148 14.85 15.11 0.83
C PHE A 148 16.06 14.65 1.65
N GLN A 149 17.25 15.06 1.23
CA GLN A 149 18.47 14.88 2.00
C GLN A 149 18.42 15.89 3.16
N PRO A 150 18.55 15.48 4.43
CA PRO A 150 18.95 16.42 5.47
C PRO A 150 20.41 16.82 5.18
N ASP A 151 20.65 18.12 5.01
CA ASP A 151 22.00 18.70 4.89
C ASP A 151 22.87 18.39 6.11
#